data_AF-A0A7I8JBX3-F1
#
_entry.id   AF-A0A7I8JBX3-F1
#
_cell.length_a   1.000
_cell.length_b   1.000
_cell.length_c   1.000
_cell.angle_alpha   90.00
_cell.angle_beta   90.00
_cell.angle_gamma   90.00
#
_symmetry.space_group_name_H-M   'P 1'
#
loop_
_entity.id
_entity.type
_entity.pdbx_description
1 polymer ?
#
loop_
_entity_poly.entity_id
_entity_poly.type
_entity_poly.pdbx_seq_one_letter_code
_entity_poly.pdbx_strand_id
1 'polypeptide(L)'
;MDLDPGTAKLAISILGPFLSAYGFLFILRIVMSWYPKLPPLLFLTRKVIPPLGGVDVTPVVWFGLISFLNEILVGPQGLLVLLSRQV
;
A
#
# COMPACT_ATOMS: atom_id res chain seq x y z
N MET A 1 -14.26 -11.07 21.42
CA MET A 1 -12.98 -11.37 20.72
C MET A 1 -12.09 -10.19 21.01
N ASP A 2 -11.48 -10.20 22.20
CA ASP A 2 -10.64 -9.10 22.67
C ASP A 2 -9.30 -9.14 21.94
N LEU A 3 -8.95 -8.03 21.28
CA LEU A 3 -7.70 -7.90 20.55
C LEU A 3 -6.57 -7.68 21.57
N ASP A 4 -5.90 -8.76 21.96
CA ASP A 4 -4.79 -8.75 22.91
C ASP A 4 -3.56 -7.96 22.38
N PRO A 5 -2.89 -7.14 23.22
CA PRO A 5 -1.72 -6.34 22.81
C PRO A 5 -0.56 -7.16 22.22
N GLY A 6 -0.41 -8.44 22.60
CA GLY A 6 0.58 -9.35 22.02
C GLY A 6 0.25 -9.71 20.57
N THR A 7 -1.03 -9.89 20.26
CA THR A 7 -1.51 -10.15 18.89
C THR A 7 -1.28 -8.94 17.98
N ALA A 8 -1.50 -7.72 18.51
CA ALA A 8 -1.23 -6.49 17.79
C ALA A 8 0.26 -6.32 17.42
N LYS A 9 1.18 -6.62 18.35
CA LYS A 9 2.63 -6.55 18.09
C LYS A 9 3.08 -7.55 17.04
N LEU A 10 2.54 -8.77 17.05
CA LEU A 10 2.79 -9.78 16.02
C LEU A 10 2.24 -9.35 14.65
N ALA A 11 1.06 -8.74 14.61
CA ALA A 11 0.50 -8.22 13.38
C ALA A 11 1.40 -7.12 12.78
N ILE A 12 1.91 -6.20 13.60
CA ILE A 12 2.79 -5.10 13.16
C ILE A 12 4.10 -5.63 12.56
N SER A 13 4.73 -6.63 13.19
CA SER A 13 6.02 -7.15 12.72
C SER A 13 5.94 -7.85 11.37
N ILE A 14 4.76 -8.38 11.02
CA ILE A 14 4.51 -9.04 9.73
C ILE A 14 3.99 -8.02 8.70
N LEU A 15 2.99 -7.22 9.07
CA LEU A 15 2.34 -6.28 8.16
C LEU A 15 3.26 -5.13 7.75
N GLY A 16 4.13 -4.62 8.65
CA GLY A 16 5.02 -3.50 8.35
C GLY A 16 5.96 -3.79 7.17
N PRO A 17 6.81 -4.82 7.25
CA PRO A 17 7.68 -5.21 6.15
C PRO A 17 6.90 -5.62 4.89
N PHE A 18 5.76 -6.31 5.04
CA PHE A 18 4.93 -6.72 3.91
C PHE A 18 4.38 -5.51 3.14
N LEU A 19 3.80 -4.53 3.83
CA LEU A 19 3.28 -3.31 3.21
C LEU A 19 4.41 -2.47 2.60
N SER A 20 5.58 -2.42 3.24
CA SER A 20 6.75 -1.72 2.71
C SER A 20 7.26 -2.38 1.41
N ALA A 21 7.40 -3.70 1.39
CA ALA A 21 7.78 -4.45 0.19
C ALA A 21 6.74 -4.29 -0.93
N TYR A 22 5.45 -4.33 -0.58
CA TYR A 22 4.37 -4.11 -1.54
C TYR A 22 4.40 -2.69 -2.12
N GLY A 23 4.63 -1.67 -1.30
CA GLY A 23 4.83 -0.28 -1.74
C GLY A 23 6.04 -0.11 -2.68
N PHE A 24 7.15 -0.78 -2.37
CA PHE A 24 8.33 -0.79 -3.25
C PHE A 24 8.04 -1.39 -4.63
N LEU A 25 7.24 -2.46 -4.71
CA LEU A 25 6.81 -3.05 -5.98
C LEU A 25 5.98 -2.08 -6.84
N PHE A 26 5.23 -1.15 -6.23
CA PHE A 26 4.54 -0.10 -6.99
C PHE A 26 5.51 0.94 -7.57
N ILE A 27 6.56 1.31 -6.86
CA ILE A 27 7.60 2.20 -7.39
C ILE A 27 8.29 1.54 -8.59
N LEU A 28 8.70 0.28 -8.44
CA LEU A 28 9.25 -0.53 -9.54
C LEU A 28 8.29 -0.56 -10.75
N ARG A 29 6.99 -0.73 -10.49
CA ARG A 29 5.96 -0.71 -11.53
C ARG A 29 5.87 0.63 -12.27
N ILE A 30 6.00 1.78 -11.59
CA ILE A 30 6.03 3.10 -12.25
C ILE A 30 7.16 3.16 -13.27
N VAL A 31 8.37 2.78 -12.84
CA VAL A 31 9.57 2.81 -13.69
C VAL A 31 9.42 1.85 -14.87
N MET A 32 8.97 0.62 -14.62
CA MET A 32 8.72 -0.35 -15.69
C MET A 32 7.65 0.13 -16.68
N SER A 33 6.68 0.95 -16.24
CA SER A 33 5.64 1.46 -17.12
C SER A 33 6.13 2.34 -18.26
N TRP A 34 7.32 2.94 -18.11
CA TRP A 34 7.98 3.73 -19.15
C TRP A 34 8.56 2.85 -20.27
N TYR A 35 8.71 1.54 -20.03
CA TYR A 35 9.13 0.60 -21.07
C TYR A 35 7.91 0.12 -21.87
N PRO A 36 7.92 0.24 -23.20
CA PRO A 36 6.76 -0.08 -24.04
C PRO A 36 6.40 -1.58 -24.09
N LYS A 37 7.29 -2.47 -23.63
CA LYS A 37 7.04 -3.92 -23.51
C LYS A 37 6.97 -4.32 -22.04
N LEU A 38 5.75 -4.48 -21.53
CA LEU A 38 5.51 -4.86 -20.14
C LEU A 38 4.95 -6.28 -20.03
N PRO A 39 5.32 -7.04 -18.97
CA PRO A 39 4.76 -8.36 -18.72
C PRO A 39 3.24 -8.29 -18.41
N PRO A 40 2.50 -9.38 -18.63
CA PRO A 40 1.03 -9.40 -18.69
C PRO A 40 0.29 -9.09 -17.38
N LEU A 41 1.01 -8.82 -16.30
CA LEU A 41 0.43 -8.55 -14.98
C LEU A 41 -0.26 -7.17 -14.89
N LEU A 42 0.05 -6.24 -15.81
CA LEU A 42 -0.42 -4.84 -15.72
C LEU A 42 -1.78 -4.58 -16.37
N PHE A 43 -2.35 -5.52 -17.13
CA PHE A 43 -3.60 -5.27 -17.86
C PHE A 43 -4.81 -5.15 -16.93
N LEU A 44 -4.80 -5.86 -15.79
CA LEU A 44 -5.97 -5.96 -14.93
C LEU A 44 -6.32 -4.61 -14.28
N THR A 45 -5.32 -3.80 -13.92
CA THR A 45 -5.56 -2.50 -13.28
C THR A 45 -5.70 -1.35 -14.29
N ARG A 46 -5.22 -1.53 -15.54
CA ARG A 46 -5.32 -0.53 -16.62
C ARG A 46 -6.72 -0.34 -17.18
N LYS A 47 -7.65 -1.26 -16.88
CA LYS A 47 -9.08 -1.11 -17.23
C LYS A 47 -9.79 -0.02 -16.42
N VAL A 48 -9.34 0.22 -15.20
CA VAL A 48 -9.98 1.17 -14.27
C VAL A 48 -9.27 2.52 -14.31
N ILE A 49 -7.94 2.52 -14.42
CA ILE A 49 -7.13 3.74 -14.51
C ILE A 49 -6.31 3.68 -15.81
N PRO A 50 -6.72 4.42 -16.86
CA PRO A 50 -5.98 4.45 -18.10
C PRO A 50 -4.64 5.20 -17.94
N PRO A 51 -3.61 4.86 -18.73
CA PRO A 51 -2.34 5.58 -18.73
C PRO A 51 -2.52 7.03 -19.22
N LEU A 52 -1.88 7.99 -18.56
CA LEU A 52 -1.82 9.38 -19.02
C LEU A 52 -0.47 9.62 -19.70
N GLY A 53 -0.50 10.15 -20.93
CA GLY A 53 0.73 10.47 -21.68
C GLY A 53 1.61 9.26 -21.99
N GLY A 54 1.05 8.04 -22.05
CA GLY A 54 1.80 6.80 -22.25
C GLY A 54 2.46 6.23 -20.99
N VAL A 55 2.29 6.88 -19.83
CA VAL A 55 2.83 6.47 -18.53
C VAL A 55 1.73 5.86 -17.66
N ASP A 56 2.00 4.76 -16.94
CA ASP A 56 1.03 4.16 -16.03
C ASP A 56 0.95 4.97 -14.73
N VAL A 57 -0.15 5.71 -14.55
CA VAL A 57 -0.40 6.56 -13.37
C VAL A 57 -1.09 5.79 -12.24
N THR A 58 -1.57 4.57 -12.52
CA THR A 58 -2.18 3.66 -11.54
C THR A 58 -1.36 3.52 -10.24
N PRO A 59 -0.03 3.37 -10.27
CA PRO A 59 0.74 3.20 -9.03
C PRO A 59 0.74 4.44 -8.15
N VAL A 60 0.69 5.64 -8.71
CA VAL A 60 0.65 6.90 -7.94
C VAL A 60 -0.67 7.00 -7.17
N VAL A 61 -1.77 6.67 -7.83
CA VAL A 61 -3.10 6.66 -7.21
C VAL A 61 -3.18 5.62 -6.09
N TRP A 62 -2.69 4.40 -6.34
CA TRP A 62 -2.65 3.36 -5.32
C TRP A 62 -1.71 3.69 -4.16
N PHE A 63 -0.55 4.29 -4.43
CA PHE A 63 0.37 4.75 -3.39
C PHE A 63 -0.27 5.81 -2.50
N GLY A 64 -0.98 6.79 -3.09
CA GLY A 64 -1.71 7.81 -2.33
C GLY A 64 -2.82 7.21 -1.47
N LEU A 65 -3.61 6.28 -2.02
CA LEU A 65 -4.68 5.59 -1.30
C LEU A 65 -4.14 4.74 -0.14
N ILE A 66 -3.09 3.94 -0.39
CA ILE A 66 -2.47 3.11 0.66
C ILE A 66 -1.82 3.97 1.73
N SER A 67 -1.14 5.06 1.37
CA SER A 67 -0.51 5.96 2.35
C SER A 67 -1.55 6.60 3.26
N PHE A 68 -2.69 7.04 2.70
CA PHE A 68 -3.80 7.56 3.48
C PHE A 68 -4.38 6.52 4.45
N LEU A 69 -4.64 5.29 3.97
CA LEU A 69 -5.13 4.21 4.83
C LEU A 69 -4.12 3.83 5.92
N ASN A 70 -2.83 3.84 5.61
CA ASN A 70 -1.77 3.54 6.57
C ASN A 70 -1.74 4.59 7.69
N GLU A 71 -1.79 5.88 7.35
CA GLU A 71 -1.82 6.97 8.34
C GLU A 71 -3.06 6.90 9.24
N ILE A 72 -4.24 6.66 8.66
CA ILE A 72 -5.50 6.60 9.42
C ILE A 72 -5.59 5.36 10.31
N LEU A 73 -5.07 4.21 9.86
CA LEU A 73 -5.21 2.96 10.62
C LEU A 73 -4.03 2.74 11.57
N VAL A 74 -2.80 2.94 11.11
CA VAL A 74 -1.55 2.50 11.78
C VAL A 74 -0.56 3.64 12.00
N GLY A 75 -0.84 4.84 11.50
CA GLY A 75 0.01 6.01 11.68
C GLY A 75 0.19 6.42 13.14
N PRO A 76 1.07 7.39 13.45
CA PRO A 76 1.37 7.81 14.82
C PRO A 76 0.14 8.30 15.60
N GLN A 77 -0.89 8.78 14.89
CA GLN A 77 -2.22 9.16 15.39
C GLN A 77 -3.34 8.25 14.87
N GLY A 78 -2.99 7.10 14.27
CA GLY A 78 -3.93 6.19 13.65
C GLY A 78 -4.88 5.53 14.65
N LEU A 79 -6.06 5.16 14.18
CA LEU A 79 -7.14 4.56 14.99
C LEU A 79 -6.67 3.35 15.80
N LEU A 80 -5.86 2.46 15.21
CA LEU A 80 -5.37 1.28 15.92
C LEU A 80 -4.31 1.62 16.97
N VAL A 81 -3.52 2.68 16.75
CA VAL A 81 -2.56 3.19 17.73
C VAL A 81 -3.29 3.85 18.90
N LEU A 82 -4.36 4.61 18.63
CA LEU A 82 -5.19 5.21 19.67
C LEU A 82 -5.88 4.14 20.51
N LEU A 83 -6.47 3.12 19.88
CA LEU A 83 -7.07 1.97 20.57
C LEU A 83 -6.02 1.21 21.42
N SER A 84 -4.81 1.01 20.89
CA SER A 84 -3.71 0.36 21.63
C SER A 84 -3.25 1.14 22.86
N ARG A 85 -3.51 2.46 22.92
CA ARG A 85 -3.06 3.34 24.01
C ARG A 85 -4.11 3.55 25.08
N GLN A 86 -5.32 2.98 24.96
CA GLN A 86 -6.38 3.12 25.97
C GLN A 86 -6.14 2.26 27.24
N VAL A 87 -4.89 2.14 27.69
CA VAL A 87 -4.53 1.56 29.00
C VAL A 87 -4.05 2.67 29.92
#